data_AF-A0A4P7JU26-F1
#
_entry.id   AF-A0A4P7JU26-F1
#
_cell.length_a   1.000
_cell.length_b   1.000
_cell.length_c   1.000
_cell.angle_alpha   90.00
_cell.angle_beta   90.00
_cell.angle_gamma   90.00
#
_symmetry.space_group_name_H-M   'P 1'
#
loop_
_entity.id
_entity.type
_entity.pdbx_description
1 polymer ?
#
loop_
_entity_poly.entity_id
_entity_poly.type
_entity_poly.pdbx_seq_one_letter_code
_entity_poly.pdbx_strand_id
1 'polypeptide(L)'
;MNRNSILLLLSLVSPFSYSKQIALTFDDAPLAGSHIMSGEEKTKKIIKHLQENNVPDALFFVTTANITSEFDKQRLNDYSDAGFHLAHHSHTHVSANKVEVNSYINDFDIAHKALINFDNVLKLHRHPYLHYGETVNKRQSIQAHLISKGYDFGYVTVDNFDWYMNSKLLKAKEQGLEVNHDKLGQLYVDTLWEGIEFYDALAQKHLDRPVKHVLLLHENEIAALFLGKLIKHIRANGWEVIAPQDAYKDPISDTYNAELFQFNKQGRIAGLLESKGLEKSMLRHKSENIEFLDKRFEEYQVFIKQ
;
A
#
# COMPACT_ATOMS: atom_id res chain seq x y z
N MET A 1 22.01 59.18 35.44
CA MET A 1 22.23 57.75 35.75
C MET A 1 21.45 56.94 34.71
N ASN A 2 22.18 56.33 33.77
CA ASN A 2 21.61 55.64 32.60
C ASN A 2 20.90 54.35 33.01
N ARG A 3 19.64 54.21 32.61
CA ARG A 3 18.88 52.95 32.67
C ARG A 3 19.08 52.24 31.33
N ASN A 4 19.92 51.22 31.31
CA ASN A 4 20.03 50.28 30.19
C ASN A 4 18.84 49.32 30.27
N SER A 5 17.87 49.46 29.38
CA SER A 5 16.82 48.47 29.16
C SER A 5 17.34 47.37 28.23
N ILE A 6 17.55 46.17 28.76
CA ILE A 6 17.84 44.97 27.97
C ILE A 6 16.50 44.45 27.43
N LEU A 7 16.31 44.55 26.11
CA LEU A 7 15.20 43.91 25.41
C LEU A 7 15.53 42.42 25.23
N LEU A 8 14.82 41.53 25.92
CA LEU A 8 14.92 40.09 25.73
C LEU A 8 14.07 39.71 24.49
N LEU A 9 14.71 39.43 23.36
CA LEU A 9 14.05 38.85 22.19
C LEU A 9 13.81 37.35 22.48
N LEU A 10 12.59 36.97 22.84
CA LEU A 10 12.18 35.56 22.82
C LEU A 10 11.97 35.12 21.37
N SER A 11 12.96 34.45 20.80
CA SER A 11 12.79 33.68 19.58
C SER A 11 11.90 32.47 19.88
N LEU A 12 10.62 32.56 19.51
CA LEU A 12 9.71 31.41 19.44
C LEU A 12 10.22 30.47 18.34
N VAL A 13 11.09 29.55 18.72
CA VAL A 13 11.41 28.39 17.89
C VAL A 13 10.21 27.47 18.02
N SER A 14 9.22 27.62 17.13
CA SER A 14 8.19 26.60 16.98
C SER A 14 8.90 25.29 16.67
N PRO A 15 8.74 24.22 17.48
CA PRO A 15 9.23 22.92 17.07
C PRO A 15 8.53 22.61 15.75
N PHE A 16 9.31 22.41 14.68
CA PHE A 16 8.81 21.77 13.47
C PHE A 16 8.38 20.37 13.89
N SER A 17 7.11 20.23 14.29
CA SER A 17 6.48 18.92 14.41
C SER A 17 6.33 18.44 12.96
N TYR A 18 7.26 17.60 12.52
CA TYR A 18 7.10 16.91 11.25
C TYR A 18 5.82 16.07 11.36
N SER A 19 4.80 16.47 10.60
CA SER A 19 3.59 15.67 10.44
C SER A 19 4.00 14.28 9.94
N LYS A 20 3.45 13.22 10.52
CA LYS A 20 3.65 11.85 10.02
C LYS A 20 3.04 11.79 8.62
N GLN A 21 3.72 11.17 7.66
CA GLN A 21 3.32 11.22 6.26
C GLN A 21 3.06 9.84 5.69
N ILE A 22 2.01 9.69 4.88
CA ILE A 22 1.64 8.43 4.26
C ILE A 22 1.11 8.60 2.84
N ALA A 23 1.58 7.78 1.90
CA ALA A 23 1.04 7.65 0.56
C ALA A 23 0.11 6.44 0.45
N LEU A 24 -0.94 6.56 -0.37
CA LEU A 24 -1.91 5.50 -0.61
C LEU A 24 -1.57 4.79 -1.92
N THR A 25 -1.45 3.46 -1.86
CA THR A 25 -1.16 2.64 -3.04
C THR A 25 -2.08 1.43 -3.11
N PHE A 26 -2.47 1.03 -4.32
CA PHE A 26 -3.47 -0.01 -4.57
C PHE A 26 -2.91 -1.07 -5.51
N ASP A 27 -2.84 -2.32 -5.06
CA ASP A 27 -2.39 -3.45 -5.87
C ASP A 27 -3.54 -4.06 -6.69
N ASP A 28 -3.13 -4.85 -7.68
CA ASP A 28 -3.94 -5.67 -8.57
C ASP A 28 -4.88 -4.94 -9.54
N ALA A 29 -4.73 -3.62 -9.68
CA ALA A 29 -5.58 -2.85 -10.60
C ALA A 29 -5.42 -3.35 -12.05
N PRO A 30 -6.48 -3.38 -12.86
CA PRO A 30 -7.87 -3.32 -12.45
C PRO A 30 -8.32 -4.70 -11.95
N LEU A 31 -8.81 -4.85 -10.72
CA LEU A 31 -9.43 -6.11 -10.31
C LEU A 31 -10.81 -6.22 -10.96
N ALA A 32 -11.24 -7.44 -11.29
CA ALA A 32 -12.58 -7.69 -11.82
C ALA A 32 -13.69 -7.20 -10.85
N GLY A 33 -14.89 -6.99 -11.39
CA GLY A 33 -16.09 -6.77 -10.56
C GLY A 33 -16.54 -8.05 -9.86
N SER A 34 -17.46 -7.90 -8.92
CA SER A 34 -18.07 -9.00 -8.17
C SER A 34 -19.59 -8.88 -8.16
N HIS A 35 -20.26 -9.77 -7.42
CA HIS A 35 -21.70 -9.69 -7.17
C HIS A 35 -22.09 -8.50 -6.26
N ILE A 36 -21.13 -7.79 -5.67
CA ILE A 36 -21.37 -6.60 -4.85
C ILE A 36 -21.41 -5.34 -5.72
N MET A 37 -20.45 -5.21 -6.64
CA MET A 37 -20.34 -4.06 -7.55
C MET A 37 -19.55 -4.41 -8.80
N SER A 38 -19.82 -3.71 -9.91
CA SER A 38 -19.02 -3.85 -11.12
C SER A 38 -17.62 -3.27 -10.94
N GLY A 39 -16.69 -3.64 -11.84
CA GLY A 39 -15.36 -3.04 -11.86
C GLY A 39 -15.40 -1.52 -12.05
N GLU A 40 -16.27 -1.02 -12.93
CA GLU A 40 -16.46 0.42 -13.14
C GLU A 40 -17.02 1.12 -11.90
N GLU A 41 -18.01 0.53 -11.23
CA GLU A 41 -18.56 1.10 -10.00
C GLU A 41 -17.46 1.21 -8.92
N LYS A 42 -16.64 0.17 -8.78
CA LYS A 42 -15.51 0.13 -7.86
C LYS A 42 -14.49 1.23 -8.15
N THR A 43 -14.05 1.34 -9.41
CA THR A 43 -13.12 2.39 -9.86
C THR A 43 -13.67 3.79 -9.61
N LYS A 44 -14.94 4.04 -9.97
CA LYS A 44 -15.60 5.34 -9.73
C LYS A 44 -15.69 5.69 -8.26
N LYS A 45 -16.00 4.73 -7.37
CA LYS A 45 -16.05 4.97 -5.92
C LYS A 45 -14.67 5.29 -5.34
N ILE A 46 -13.63 4.56 -5.75
CA ILE A 46 -12.26 4.82 -5.29
C ILE A 46 -11.82 6.24 -5.72
N ILE A 47 -11.98 6.58 -7.01
CA ILE A 47 -11.67 7.93 -7.52
C ILE A 47 -12.43 9.00 -6.74
N LYS A 48 -13.75 8.82 -6.57
CA LYS A 48 -14.59 9.74 -5.82
C LYS A 48 -14.08 9.95 -4.39
N HIS A 49 -13.75 8.87 -3.68
CA HIS A 49 -13.23 8.98 -2.31
C HIS A 49 -11.89 9.72 -2.25
N LEU A 50 -10.99 9.48 -3.19
CA LEU A 50 -9.71 10.19 -3.26
C LEU A 50 -9.92 11.70 -3.53
N GLN A 51 -10.76 12.04 -4.51
CA GLN A 51 -11.03 13.43 -4.91
C GLN A 51 -11.82 14.22 -3.86
N GLU A 52 -12.91 13.67 -3.32
CA GLU A 52 -13.71 14.34 -2.27
C GLU A 52 -12.91 14.58 -0.99
N ASN A 53 -11.88 13.77 -0.76
CA ASN A 53 -10.96 13.96 0.35
C ASN A 53 -9.68 14.70 -0.09
N ASN A 54 -9.61 15.34 -1.26
CA ASN A 54 -8.42 16.11 -1.68
C ASN A 54 -7.11 15.34 -1.49
N VAL A 55 -7.08 14.05 -1.82
CA VAL A 55 -5.84 13.28 -1.84
C VAL A 55 -5.01 13.78 -3.02
N PRO A 56 -3.77 14.26 -2.81
CA PRO A 56 -3.00 14.90 -3.87
C PRO A 56 -2.66 13.95 -5.01
N ASP A 57 -2.41 12.68 -4.70
CA ASP A 57 -2.13 11.62 -5.66
C ASP A 57 -2.29 10.23 -4.98
N ALA A 58 -2.47 9.18 -5.77
CA ALA A 58 -2.51 7.78 -5.36
C ALA A 58 -1.88 6.91 -6.45
N LEU A 59 -1.29 5.78 -6.07
CA LEU A 59 -0.59 4.90 -7.02
C LEU A 59 -1.30 3.55 -7.17
N PHE A 60 -1.64 3.18 -8.40
CA PHE A 60 -2.26 1.90 -8.73
C PHE A 60 -1.25 0.97 -9.40
N PHE A 61 -0.88 -0.10 -8.72
CA PHE A 61 0.00 -1.15 -9.21
C PHE A 61 -0.82 -2.09 -10.09
N VAL A 62 -0.48 -2.12 -11.38
CA VAL A 62 -1.26 -2.78 -12.43
C VAL A 62 -0.78 -4.20 -12.67
N THR A 63 -1.69 -5.16 -12.52
CA THR A 63 -1.52 -6.54 -12.98
C THR A 63 -2.10 -6.66 -14.38
N THR A 64 -1.23 -6.70 -15.39
CA THR A 64 -1.70 -6.47 -16.77
C THR A 64 -2.49 -7.63 -17.37
N ALA A 65 -2.42 -8.84 -16.80
CA ALA A 65 -3.30 -9.94 -17.21
C ALA A 65 -4.78 -9.70 -16.81
N ASN A 66 -5.06 -8.77 -15.90
CA ASN A 66 -6.42 -8.38 -15.57
C ASN A 66 -7.05 -7.45 -16.64
N ILE A 67 -6.25 -6.96 -17.59
CA ILE A 67 -6.75 -6.13 -18.70
C ILE A 67 -7.26 -7.08 -19.81
N THR A 68 -8.50 -7.54 -19.65
CA THR A 68 -9.09 -8.54 -20.56
C THR A 68 -9.96 -7.92 -21.66
N SER A 69 -10.23 -6.62 -21.56
CA SER A 69 -11.12 -5.89 -22.45
C SER A 69 -10.73 -4.40 -22.55
N GLU A 70 -11.25 -3.71 -23.57
CA GLU A 70 -11.11 -2.24 -23.65
C GLU A 70 -11.81 -1.53 -22.48
N PHE A 71 -12.78 -2.18 -21.84
CA PHE A 71 -13.42 -1.66 -20.63
C PHE A 71 -12.47 -1.69 -19.43
N ASP A 72 -11.71 -2.77 -19.23
CA ASP A 72 -10.70 -2.83 -18.16
C ASP A 72 -9.58 -1.82 -18.40
N LYS A 73 -9.19 -1.64 -19.66
CA LYS A 73 -8.24 -0.60 -20.07
C LYS A 73 -8.78 0.80 -19.77
N GLN A 74 -10.06 1.07 -20.08
CA GLN A 74 -10.67 2.36 -19.78
C GLN A 74 -10.67 2.65 -18.28
N ARG A 75 -10.91 1.67 -17.42
CA ARG A 75 -10.84 1.86 -15.95
C ARG A 75 -9.46 2.32 -15.47
N LEU A 76 -8.38 1.86 -16.11
CA LEU A 76 -7.04 2.35 -15.83
C LEU A 76 -6.82 3.78 -16.32
N ASN A 77 -7.34 4.12 -17.50
CA ASN A 77 -7.34 5.49 -18.00
C ASN A 77 -8.13 6.42 -17.08
N ASP A 78 -9.27 5.98 -16.52
CA ASP A 78 -10.07 6.78 -15.59
C ASP A 78 -9.27 7.18 -14.34
N TYR A 79 -8.36 6.32 -13.85
CA TYR A 79 -7.44 6.70 -12.76
C TYR A 79 -6.45 7.78 -13.20
N SER A 80 -5.83 7.63 -14.38
CA SER A 80 -4.90 8.62 -14.94
C SER A 80 -5.59 9.96 -15.23
N ASP A 81 -6.79 9.94 -15.81
CA ASP A 81 -7.63 11.11 -16.10
C ASP A 81 -8.07 11.84 -14.83
N ALA A 82 -8.25 11.10 -13.73
CA ALA A 82 -8.52 11.67 -12.40
C ALA A 82 -7.28 12.30 -11.75
N GLY A 83 -6.10 12.21 -12.38
CA GLY A 83 -4.83 12.77 -11.91
C GLY A 83 -3.98 11.81 -11.08
N PHE A 84 -4.36 10.53 -10.99
CA PHE A 84 -3.62 9.51 -10.25
C PHE A 84 -2.61 8.79 -11.13
N HIS A 85 -1.71 8.04 -10.51
CA HIS A 85 -0.62 7.35 -11.21
C HIS A 85 -0.82 5.83 -11.26
N LEU A 86 -0.26 5.24 -12.30
CA LEU A 86 -0.15 3.79 -12.46
C LEU A 86 1.29 3.33 -12.21
N ALA A 87 1.47 2.07 -11.83
CA ALA A 87 2.76 1.42 -11.66
C ALA A 87 2.70 -0.06 -12.05
N HIS A 88 3.84 -0.75 -12.06
CA HIS A 88 3.96 -2.11 -12.56
C HIS A 88 3.82 -3.16 -11.46
N HIS A 89 2.91 -4.14 -11.66
CA HIS A 89 2.67 -5.23 -10.71
C HIS A 89 2.72 -6.62 -11.35
N SER A 90 3.66 -6.81 -12.28
CA SER A 90 3.80 -8.02 -13.10
C SER A 90 2.63 -8.26 -14.05
N HIS A 91 2.73 -9.28 -14.92
CA HIS A 91 1.66 -9.61 -15.84
C HIS A 91 0.66 -10.54 -15.16
N THR A 92 1.11 -11.71 -14.70
CA THR A 92 0.23 -12.76 -14.15
C THR A 92 0.08 -12.75 -12.63
N HIS A 93 0.59 -11.72 -11.95
CA HIS A 93 0.65 -11.67 -10.48
C HIS A 93 1.42 -12.88 -9.91
N VAL A 94 2.47 -13.31 -10.61
CA VAL A 94 3.25 -14.49 -10.22
C VAL A 94 4.25 -14.15 -9.13
N SER A 95 4.32 -15.01 -8.11
CA SER A 95 5.32 -14.88 -7.05
C SER A 95 6.72 -15.21 -7.59
N ALA A 96 7.68 -14.29 -7.48
CA ALA A 96 9.08 -14.57 -7.82
C ALA A 96 9.67 -15.74 -7.01
N ASN A 97 9.14 -16.02 -5.81
CA ASN A 97 9.53 -17.18 -4.99
C ASN A 97 9.06 -18.54 -5.55
N LYS A 98 8.29 -18.57 -6.63
CA LYS A 98 7.61 -19.80 -7.11
C LYS A 98 7.95 -20.20 -8.54
N VAL A 99 8.62 -19.33 -9.29
CA VAL A 99 8.96 -19.56 -10.70
C VAL A 99 10.41 -19.25 -10.96
N GLU A 100 11.00 -19.86 -11.99
CA GLU A 100 12.38 -19.59 -12.39
C GLU A 100 12.62 -18.10 -12.71
N VAL A 101 13.86 -17.65 -12.54
CA VAL A 101 14.24 -16.23 -12.70
C VAL A 101 13.88 -15.68 -14.08
N ASN A 102 14.11 -16.45 -15.15
CA ASN A 102 13.79 -16.06 -16.51
C ASN A 102 12.28 -16.02 -16.76
N SER A 103 11.51 -16.89 -16.11
CA SER A 103 10.05 -16.87 -16.19
C SER A 103 9.48 -15.61 -15.55
N TYR A 104 10.01 -15.21 -14.38
CA TYR A 104 9.63 -13.95 -13.73
C TYR A 104 10.01 -12.73 -14.57
N ILE A 105 11.22 -12.70 -15.14
CA ILE A 105 11.68 -11.62 -16.02
C ILE A 105 10.82 -11.49 -17.27
N ASN A 106 10.43 -12.63 -17.89
CA ASN A 106 9.54 -12.60 -19.03
C ASN A 106 8.14 -12.08 -18.67
N ASP A 107 7.58 -12.51 -17.53
CA ASP A 107 6.31 -12.00 -17.02
C ASP A 107 6.37 -10.49 -16.76
N PHE A 108 7.47 -10.01 -16.15
CA PHE A 108 7.76 -8.59 -15.99
C PHE A 108 7.78 -7.85 -17.34
N ASP A 109 8.47 -8.39 -18.35
CA ASP A 109 8.63 -7.74 -19.66
C ASP A 109 7.30 -7.65 -20.43
N ILE A 110 6.40 -8.62 -20.27
CA ILE A 110 5.04 -8.55 -20.84
C ILE A 110 4.29 -7.37 -20.23
N ALA A 111 4.29 -7.25 -18.90
CA ALA A 111 3.63 -6.13 -18.23
C ALA A 111 4.30 -4.78 -18.52
N HIS A 112 5.63 -4.74 -18.62
CA HIS A 112 6.36 -3.55 -19.02
C HIS A 112 5.89 -3.03 -20.39
N LYS A 113 5.79 -3.92 -21.39
CA LYS A 113 5.32 -3.57 -22.73
C LYS A 113 3.87 -3.09 -22.73
N ALA A 114 3.00 -3.73 -21.95
CA ALA A 114 1.59 -3.34 -21.88
C ALA A 114 1.42 -1.93 -21.29
N LEU A 115 2.21 -1.60 -20.26
CA LEU A 115 2.12 -0.32 -19.56
C LEU A 115 2.71 0.88 -20.32
N ILE A 116 3.50 0.67 -21.37
CA ILE A 116 4.08 1.79 -22.17
C ILE A 116 2.98 2.66 -22.81
N ASN A 117 1.79 2.10 -23.06
CA ASN A 117 0.70 2.79 -23.74
C ASN A 117 -0.27 3.51 -22.79
N PHE A 118 0.04 3.58 -21.49
CA PHE A 118 -0.75 4.30 -20.51
C PHE A 118 -0.04 5.59 -20.09
N ASP A 119 -0.83 6.62 -19.82
CA ASP A 119 -0.36 7.88 -19.24
C ASP A 119 -0.18 7.76 -17.72
N ASN A 120 0.59 8.68 -17.14
CA ASN A 120 0.88 8.76 -15.69
C ASN A 120 1.46 7.48 -15.07
N VAL A 121 2.28 6.75 -15.82
CA VAL A 121 2.96 5.54 -15.32
C VAL A 121 4.29 5.89 -14.64
N LEU A 122 4.37 5.63 -13.33
CA LEU A 122 5.63 5.65 -12.60
C LEU A 122 6.42 4.35 -12.85
N LYS A 123 7.73 4.47 -13.04
CA LYS A 123 8.64 3.31 -13.18
C LYS A 123 8.95 2.69 -11.82
N LEU A 124 7.90 2.23 -11.14
CA LEU A 124 7.97 1.47 -9.90
C LEU A 124 7.43 0.07 -10.15
N HIS A 125 8.15 -0.94 -9.69
CA HIS A 125 7.71 -2.33 -9.71
C HIS A 125 7.46 -2.83 -8.29
N ARG A 126 6.24 -3.27 -8.01
CA ARG A 126 5.94 -4.01 -6.79
C ARG A 126 5.90 -5.50 -7.11
N HIS A 127 6.67 -6.27 -6.34
CA HIS A 127 6.66 -7.72 -6.46
C HIS A 127 5.33 -8.27 -5.93
N PRO A 128 4.60 -9.10 -6.70
CA PRO A 128 3.44 -9.84 -6.19
C PRO A 128 3.74 -10.53 -4.86
N TYR A 129 2.82 -10.45 -3.90
CA TYR A 129 2.95 -10.98 -2.53
C TYR A 129 4.14 -10.42 -1.75
N LEU A 130 4.74 -9.31 -2.20
CA LEU A 130 6.03 -8.81 -1.74
C LEU A 130 7.14 -9.87 -1.84
N HIS A 131 7.03 -10.83 -2.74
CA HIS A 131 7.98 -11.94 -2.89
C HIS A 131 9.10 -11.57 -3.87
N TYR A 132 10.26 -11.17 -3.36
CA TYR A 132 11.38 -10.69 -4.18
C TYR A 132 12.17 -11.80 -4.89
N GLY A 133 12.10 -13.04 -4.41
CA GLY A 133 12.89 -14.19 -4.89
C GLY A 133 13.51 -14.97 -3.73
N GLU A 134 13.60 -16.29 -3.88
CA GLU A 134 13.98 -17.19 -2.77
C GLU A 134 15.49 -17.28 -2.51
N THR A 135 16.32 -16.88 -3.49
CA THR A 135 17.77 -16.86 -3.37
C THR A 135 18.33 -15.46 -3.60
N VAL A 136 19.52 -15.20 -3.06
CA VAL A 136 20.25 -13.93 -3.30
C VAL A 136 20.50 -13.71 -4.79
N ASN A 137 21.03 -14.72 -5.50
CA ASN A 137 21.31 -14.64 -6.93
C ASN A 137 20.05 -14.29 -7.74
N LYS A 138 18.92 -14.92 -7.42
CA LYS A 138 17.64 -14.65 -8.08
C LYS A 138 17.20 -13.20 -7.87
N ARG A 139 17.31 -12.70 -6.64
CA ARG A 139 16.97 -11.31 -6.30
C ARG A 139 17.89 -10.31 -6.98
N GLN A 140 19.19 -10.59 -7.05
CA GLN A 140 20.16 -9.74 -7.77
C GLN A 140 19.86 -9.72 -9.27
N SER A 141 19.59 -10.87 -9.89
CA SER A 141 19.23 -10.94 -11.31
C SER A 141 17.94 -10.20 -11.62
N ILE A 142 16.91 -10.36 -10.78
CA ILE A 142 15.66 -9.62 -10.93
C ILE A 142 15.93 -8.12 -10.77
N GLN A 143 16.57 -7.70 -9.68
CA GLN A 143 16.91 -6.29 -9.45
C GLN A 143 17.69 -5.66 -10.61
N ALA A 144 18.71 -6.35 -11.12
CA ALA A 144 19.49 -5.88 -12.26
C ALA A 144 18.63 -5.70 -13.52
N HIS A 145 17.70 -6.63 -13.78
CA HIS A 145 16.75 -6.51 -14.89
C HIS A 145 15.84 -5.29 -14.72
N LEU A 146 15.25 -5.10 -13.53
CA LEU A 146 14.40 -3.93 -13.24
C LEU A 146 15.13 -2.62 -13.49
N ILE A 147 16.34 -2.47 -12.94
CA ILE A 147 17.18 -1.29 -13.11
C ILE A 147 17.51 -1.07 -14.59
N SER A 148 17.83 -2.14 -15.34
CA SER A 148 18.10 -2.03 -16.78
C SER A 148 16.89 -1.52 -17.59
N LYS A 149 15.67 -1.66 -17.05
CA LYS A 149 14.41 -1.15 -17.62
C LYS A 149 13.98 0.18 -17.02
N GLY A 150 14.81 0.76 -16.14
CA GLY A 150 14.57 2.04 -15.46
C GLY A 150 13.56 1.96 -14.32
N TYR A 151 13.32 0.78 -13.74
CA TYR A 151 12.39 0.60 -12.63
C TYR A 151 13.08 0.61 -11.28
N ASP A 152 12.49 1.35 -10.35
CA ASP A 152 12.75 1.26 -8.92
C ASP A 152 11.76 0.31 -8.23
N PHE A 153 12.02 0.01 -6.97
CA PHE A 153 11.16 -0.86 -6.18
C PHE A 153 9.96 -0.10 -5.63
N GLY A 154 8.76 -0.50 -6.03
CA GLY A 154 7.49 -0.12 -5.43
C GLY A 154 7.28 -0.82 -4.08
N TYR A 155 8.19 -0.66 -3.12
CA TYR A 155 8.05 -1.24 -1.78
C TYR A 155 6.84 -0.67 -1.01
N VAL A 156 6.44 -1.36 0.04
CA VAL A 156 5.46 -0.89 1.04
C VAL A 156 6.17 -0.68 2.37
N THR A 157 5.68 0.21 3.23
CA THR A 157 6.15 0.31 4.62
C THR A 157 5.09 -0.15 5.62
N VAL A 158 3.81 -0.11 5.22
CA VAL A 158 2.67 -0.58 6.00
C VAL A 158 1.98 -1.68 5.19
N ASP A 159 2.15 -2.93 5.64
CA ASP A 159 1.48 -4.11 5.10
C ASP A 159 0.22 -4.41 5.90
N ASN A 160 -0.75 -5.09 5.27
CA ASN A 160 -2.00 -5.52 5.89
C ASN A 160 -2.72 -6.53 4.98
N PHE A 161 -3.75 -7.17 5.52
CA PHE A 161 -4.55 -8.16 4.80
C PHE A 161 -5.97 -7.63 4.47
N ASP A 162 -6.10 -6.39 3.95
CA ASP A 162 -7.38 -5.88 3.46
C ASP A 162 -8.02 -6.79 2.40
N TRP A 163 -7.20 -7.45 1.57
CA TRP A 163 -7.63 -8.48 0.62
C TRP A 163 -8.39 -9.62 1.32
N TYR A 164 -7.98 -10.01 2.53
CA TYR A 164 -8.64 -11.06 3.28
C TYR A 164 -9.97 -10.55 3.82
N MET A 165 -10.00 -9.33 4.36
CA MET A 165 -11.24 -8.68 4.79
C MET A 165 -12.25 -8.56 3.63
N ASN A 166 -11.77 -8.24 2.42
CA ASN A 166 -12.57 -8.24 1.20
C ASN A 166 -13.14 -9.62 0.90
N SER A 167 -12.31 -10.67 0.99
CA SER A 167 -12.76 -12.06 0.76
C SER A 167 -13.87 -12.49 1.73
N LYS A 168 -13.83 -12.02 2.99
CA LYS A 168 -14.89 -12.26 3.98
C LYS A 168 -16.19 -11.58 3.58
N LEU A 169 -16.12 -10.33 3.11
CA LEU A 169 -17.29 -9.60 2.60
C LEU A 169 -17.92 -10.31 1.39
N LEU A 170 -17.10 -10.67 0.40
CA LEU A 170 -17.57 -11.39 -0.81
C LEU A 170 -18.24 -12.71 -0.45
N LYS A 171 -17.58 -13.53 0.38
CA LYS A 171 -18.12 -14.83 0.82
C LYS A 171 -19.43 -14.68 1.59
N ALA A 172 -19.53 -13.69 2.47
CA ALA A 172 -20.76 -13.45 3.23
C ALA A 172 -21.92 -13.07 2.32
N LYS A 173 -21.68 -12.24 1.30
CA LYS A 173 -22.70 -11.86 0.32
C LYS A 173 -23.10 -13.02 -0.59
N GLU A 174 -22.17 -13.87 -1.02
CA GLU A 174 -22.48 -15.14 -1.72
C GLU A 174 -23.37 -16.06 -0.89
N GLN A 175 -23.17 -16.08 0.42
CA GLN A 175 -23.97 -16.86 1.37
C GLN A 175 -25.30 -16.20 1.75
N GLY A 176 -25.61 -15.02 1.21
CA GLY A 176 -26.82 -14.27 1.53
C GLY A 176 -26.85 -13.72 2.96
N LEU A 177 -25.71 -13.63 3.64
CA LEU A 177 -25.63 -13.07 4.98
C LEU A 177 -25.86 -11.56 4.95
N GLU A 178 -26.57 -11.05 5.95
CA GLU A 178 -26.70 -9.62 6.17
C GLU A 178 -25.39 -9.06 6.74
N VAL A 179 -24.93 -7.95 6.16
CA VAL A 179 -23.67 -7.30 6.52
C VAL A 179 -23.97 -5.96 7.15
N ASN A 180 -23.56 -5.77 8.40
CA ASN A 180 -23.57 -4.47 9.04
C ASN A 180 -22.42 -3.61 8.48
N HIS A 181 -22.72 -2.78 7.48
CA HIS A 181 -21.72 -1.96 6.79
C HIS A 181 -21.04 -0.92 7.69
N ASP A 182 -21.69 -0.45 8.75
CA ASP A 182 -21.05 0.48 9.69
C ASP A 182 -20.02 -0.23 10.56
N LYS A 183 -20.34 -1.43 11.05
CA LYS A 183 -19.38 -2.27 11.79
C LYS A 183 -18.23 -2.74 10.90
N LEU A 184 -18.51 -3.12 9.66
CA LEU A 184 -17.46 -3.48 8.69
C LEU A 184 -16.54 -2.29 8.40
N GLY A 185 -17.11 -1.10 8.17
CA GLY A 185 -16.32 0.10 7.93
C GLY A 185 -15.46 0.49 9.13
N GLN A 186 -15.98 0.36 10.35
CA GLN A 186 -15.22 0.59 11.58
C GLN A 186 -14.09 -0.44 11.72
N LEU A 187 -14.37 -1.73 11.51
CA LEU A 187 -13.39 -2.80 11.54
C LEU A 187 -12.25 -2.55 10.54
N TYR A 188 -12.58 -2.16 9.31
CA TYR A 188 -11.62 -1.83 8.26
C TYR A 188 -10.69 -0.69 8.68
N VAL A 189 -11.25 0.42 9.14
CA VAL A 189 -10.48 1.58 9.58
C VAL A 189 -9.59 1.25 10.78
N ASP A 190 -10.14 0.63 11.83
CA ASP A 190 -9.39 0.33 13.05
C ASP A 190 -8.24 -0.65 12.78
N THR A 191 -8.47 -1.65 11.92
CA THR A 191 -7.44 -2.64 11.58
C THR A 191 -6.29 -2.01 10.81
N LEU A 192 -6.58 -1.19 9.81
CA LEU A 192 -5.54 -0.52 9.02
C LEU A 192 -4.82 0.55 9.85
N TRP A 193 -5.55 1.29 10.67
CA TRP A 193 -4.97 2.30 11.56
C TRP A 193 -4.01 1.70 12.58
N GLU A 194 -4.38 0.57 13.22
CA GLU A 194 -3.47 -0.15 14.11
C GLU A 194 -2.19 -0.60 13.39
N GLY A 195 -2.29 -1.04 12.12
CA GLY A 195 -1.13 -1.36 11.29
C GLY A 195 -0.25 -0.13 11.00
N ILE A 196 -0.85 1.01 10.63
CA ILE A 196 -0.14 2.27 10.37
C ILE A 196 0.66 2.70 11.60
N GLU A 197 0.01 2.78 12.76
CA GLU A 197 0.67 3.19 14.02
C GLU A 197 1.73 2.17 14.48
N PHE A 198 1.50 0.87 14.26
CA PHE A 198 2.49 -0.16 14.56
C PHE A 198 3.81 0.03 13.77
N TYR A 199 3.72 0.19 12.45
CA TYR A 199 4.92 0.33 11.62
C TYR A 199 5.62 1.68 11.80
N ASP A 200 4.87 2.74 12.07
CA ASP A 200 5.43 4.03 12.44
C ASP A 200 6.17 3.96 13.79
N ALA A 201 5.57 3.33 14.80
CA ALA A 201 6.23 3.12 16.09
C ALA A 201 7.52 2.29 15.94
N LEU A 202 7.53 1.27 15.08
CA LEU A 202 8.75 0.53 14.75
C LEU A 202 9.81 1.41 14.07
N ALA A 203 9.40 2.22 13.09
CA ALA A 203 10.32 3.13 12.40
C ALA A 203 10.93 4.16 13.37
N GLN A 204 10.10 4.85 14.15
CA GLN A 204 10.55 5.87 15.11
C GLN A 204 11.51 5.30 16.15
N LYS A 205 11.25 4.09 16.64
CA LYS A 205 12.08 3.43 17.65
C LYS A 205 13.47 3.03 17.13
N HIS A 206 13.62 2.77 15.83
CA HIS A 206 14.80 2.07 15.31
C HIS A 206 15.52 2.77 14.14
N LEU A 207 14.96 3.84 13.58
CA LEU A 207 15.53 4.53 12.40
C LEU A 207 16.02 5.95 12.70
N ASP A 208 15.88 6.45 13.94
CA ASP A 208 16.33 7.78 14.40
C ASP A 208 15.86 8.96 13.55
N ARG A 209 14.80 8.75 12.75
CA ARG A 209 14.18 9.76 11.88
C ARG A 209 12.73 9.39 11.57
N PRO A 210 11.88 10.34 11.19
CA PRO A 210 10.57 10.04 10.60
C PRO A 210 10.73 9.33 9.25
N VAL A 211 9.80 8.44 8.94
CA VAL A 211 9.69 7.76 7.64
C VAL A 211 8.43 8.24 6.93
N LYS A 212 8.54 8.49 5.63
CA LYS A 212 7.36 8.64 4.78
C LYS A 212 6.82 7.27 4.44
N HIS A 213 5.62 6.99 4.91
CA HIS A 213 5.02 5.67 4.77
C HIS A 213 4.37 5.47 3.40
N VAL A 214 4.35 4.23 2.93
CA VAL A 214 3.59 3.73 1.79
C VAL A 214 2.64 2.66 2.30
N LEU A 215 1.34 2.93 2.23
CA LEU A 215 0.28 2.02 2.62
C LEU A 215 -0.07 1.09 1.45
N LEU A 216 -0.02 -0.21 1.70
CA LEU A 216 -0.59 -1.22 0.80
C LEU A 216 -2.11 -1.25 0.94
N LEU A 217 -2.83 -1.17 -0.16
CA LEU A 217 -4.25 -1.50 -0.28
C LEU A 217 -4.39 -2.32 -1.57
N HIS A 218 -5.56 -2.90 -1.81
CA HIS A 218 -5.89 -3.50 -3.11
C HIS A 218 -7.07 -2.76 -3.76
N GLU A 219 -7.18 -2.80 -5.10
CA GLU A 219 -8.31 -2.22 -5.86
C GLU A 219 -9.59 -3.07 -5.70
N ASN A 220 -10.10 -3.18 -4.47
CA ASN A 220 -11.15 -4.13 -4.09
C ASN A 220 -12.42 -3.43 -3.56
N GLU A 221 -13.46 -4.20 -3.27
CA GLU A 221 -14.76 -3.70 -2.83
C GLU A 221 -14.68 -3.02 -1.45
N ILE A 222 -13.94 -3.59 -0.50
CA ILE A 222 -13.84 -3.01 0.85
C ILE A 222 -13.14 -1.64 0.82
N ALA A 223 -12.10 -1.48 -0.01
CA ALA A 223 -11.48 -0.18 -0.26
C ALA A 223 -12.48 0.78 -0.92
N ALA A 224 -13.18 0.35 -1.98
CA ALA A 224 -14.19 1.18 -2.65
C ALA A 224 -15.36 1.61 -1.75
N LEU A 225 -15.68 0.85 -0.70
CA LEU A 225 -16.73 1.18 0.26
C LEU A 225 -16.26 2.12 1.38
N PHE A 226 -15.00 1.99 1.83
CA PHE A 226 -14.56 2.58 3.10
C PHE A 226 -13.31 3.46 3.04
N LEU A 227 -12.68 3.61 1.86
CA LEU A 227 -11.49 4.45 1.68
C LEU A 227 -11.68 5.88 2.19
N GLY A 228 -12.85 6.49 1.93
CA GLY A 228 -13.16 7.83 2.44
C GLY A 228 -13.19 7.91 3.98
N LYS A 229 -13.62 6.85 4.67
CA LYS A 229 -13.59 6.79 6.15
C LYS A 229 -12.14 6.67 6.65
N LEU A 230 -11.32 5.83 6.00
CA LEU A 230 -9.91 5.65 6.32
C LEU A 230 -9.12 6.95 6.18
N ILE A 231 -9.25 7.65 5.04
CA ILE A 231 -8.53 8.91 4.78
C ILE A 231 -8.85 9.96 5.86
N LYS A 232 -10.13 10.10 6.21
CA LYS A 232 -10.57 11.02 7.27
C LYS A 232 -9.98 10.63 8.62
N HIS A 233 -9.95 9.34 8.93
CA HIS A 233 -9.37 8.86 10.19
C HIS A 233 -7.86 9.13 10.28
N ILE A 234 -7.11 8.85 9.21
CA ILE A 234 -5.67 9.15 9.12
C ILE A 234 -5.42 10.64 9.43
N ARG A 235 -6.13 11.54 8.74
CA ARG A 235 -5.96 12.99 8.94
C ARG A 235 -6.43 13.47 10.31
N ALA A 236 -7.52 12.92 10.84
CA ALA A 236 -8.02 13.27 12.17
C ALA A 236 -6.99 12.94 13.27
N ASN A 237 -6.11 11.97 13.02
CA ASN A 237 -5.00 11.61 13.91
C ASN A 237 -3.69 12.36 13.56
N GLY A 238 -3.76 13.45 12.81
CA GLY A 238 -2.62 14.34 12.56
C GLY A 238 -1.62 13.86 11.51
N TRP A 239 -1.97 12.85 10.72
CA TRP A 239 -1.15 12.42 9.58
C TRP A 239 -1.47 13.21 8.31
N GLU A 240 -0.45 13.45 7.50
CA GLU A 240 -0.57 13.99 6.16
C GLU A 240 -0.63 12.87 5.11
N VAL A 241 -1.64 12.92 4.25
CA VAL A 241 -1.69 12.06 3.05
C VAL A 241 -0.93 12.75 1.92
N ILE A 242 0.19 12.17 1.50
CA ILE A 242 1.12 12.74 0.52
C ILE A 242 1.10 11.97 -0.81
N ALA A 243 1.68 12.57 -1.85
CA ALA A 243 1.84 11.92 -3.14
C ALA A 243 2.84 10.74 -3.06
N PRO A 244 2.59 9.61 -3.74
CA PRO A 244 3.49 8.45 -3.76
C PRO A 244 4.93 8.78 -4.16
N GLN A 245 5.13 9.65 -5.13
CA GLN A 245 6.44 10.11 -5.62
C GLN A 245 7.25 10.76 -4.49
N ASP A 246 6.60 11.42 -3.53
CA ASP A 246 7.27 12.04 -2.40
C ASP A 246 7.59 11.03 -1.29
N ALA A 247 6.76 10.01 -1.12
CA ALA A 247 7.03 8.89 -0.22
C ALA A 247 8.19 8.02 -0.72
N TYR A 248 8.28 7.78 -2.03
CA TYR A 248 9.36 7.01 -2.66
C TYR A 248 10.71 7.77 -2.74
N LYS A 249 10.74 9.06 -2.43
CA LYS A 249 12.00 9.83 -2.22
C LYS A 249 12.53 9.72 -0.78
N ASP A 250 11.83 9.04 0.12
CA ASP A 250 12.33 8.81 1.47
C ASP A 250 13.63 7.99 1.42
N PRO A 251 14.69 8.33 2.19
CA PRO A 251 15.97 7.59 2.16
C PRO A 251 15.88 6.09 2.44
N ILE A 252 14.73 5.60 2.93
CA ILE A 252 14.49 4.17 3.10
C ILE A 252 14.44 3.43 1.74
N SER A 253 14.19 4.14 0.63
CA SER A 253 14.25 3.61 -0.74
C SER A 253 15.60 2.94 -1.05
N ASP A 254 16.68 3.55 -0.57
CA ASP A 254 18.05 3.18 -0.91
C ASP A 254 18.59 2.04 -0.03
N THR A 255 17.78 1.55 0.90
CA THR A 255 18.21 0.54 1.89
C THR A 255 18.13 -0.88 1.36
N TYR A 256 17.55 -1.13 0.18
CA TYR A 256 17.47 -2.50 -0.34
C TYR A 256 18.85 -3.08 -0.61
N ASN A 257 19.12 -4.25 -0.03
CA ASN A 257 20.26 -5.06 -0.40
C ASN A 257 19.81 -6.54 -0.47
N ALA A 258 20.01 -7.17 -1.63
CA ALA A 258 19.60 -8.55 -1.87
C ALA A 258 20.30 -9.58 -0.96
N GLU A 259 21.47 -9.27 -0.43
CA GLU A 259 22.19 -10.15 0.51
C GLU A 259 21.68 -9.97 1.95
N LEU A 260 21.37 -8.73 2.34
CA LEU A 260 21.00 -8.41 3.73
C LEU A 260 19.52 -8.61 4.04
N PHE A 261 18.63 -8.36 3.09
CA PHE A 261 17.17 -8.39 3.33
C PHE A 261 16.64 -9.83 3.26
N GLN A 262 16.84 -10.65 4.29
CA GLN A 262 16.34 -12.02 4.29
C GLN A 262 14.84 -12.09 4.60
N PHE A 263 14.29 -11.10 5.31
CA PHE A 263 12.85 -10.95 5.47
C PHE A 263 12.17 -10.25 4.29
N ASN A 264 12.11 -10.95 3.16
CA ASN A 264 11.72 -10.44 1.84
C ASN A 264 10.31 -10.88 1.40
N LYS A 265 9.39 -11.00 2.37
CA LYS A 265 7.95 -11.28 2.18
C LYS A 265 7.12 -10.32 3.03
N GLN A 266 7.65 -9.12 3.21
CA GLN A 266 7.16 -8.11 4.13
C GLN A 266 7.66 -6.73 3.67
N GLY A 267 7.07 -5.67 4.21
CA GLY A 267 7.41 -4.29 3.92
C GLY A 267 8.84 -3.90 4.30
N ARG A 268 9.26 -2.78 3.73
CA ARG A 268 10.60 -2.20 3.79
C ARG A 268 11.12 -2.02 5.21
N ILE A 269 10.28 -1.54 6.13
CA ILE A 269 10.64 -1.32 7.53
C ILE A 269 11.02 -2.65 8.18
N ALA A 270 10.16 -3.65 8.08
CA ALA A 270 10.42 -4.97 8.65
C ALA A 270 11.67 -5.63 8.05
N GLY A 271 11.83 -5.58 6.72
CA GLY A 271 13.02 -6.12 6.06
C GLY A 271 14.31 -5.45 6.54
N LEU A 272 14.30 -4.12 6.67
CA LEU A 272 15.43 -3.35 7.19
C LEU A 272 15.74 -3.70 8.65
N LEU A 273 14.72 -3.74 9.50
CA LEU A 273 14.90 -4.03 10.93
C LEU A 273 15.36 -5.47 11.18
N GLU A 274 14.87 -6.44 10.41
CA GLU A 274 15.35 -7.82 10.48
C GLU A 274 16.83 -7.92 10.09
N SER A 275 17.26 -7.20 9.04
CA SER A 275 18.68 -7.14 8.66
C SER A 275 19.57 -6.49 9.74
N LYS A 276 18.98 -5.75 10.69
CA LYS A 276 19.64 -5.18 11.88
C LYS A 276 19.56 -6.11 13.11
N GLY A 277 19.03 -7.32 12.95
CA GLY A 277 18.97 -8.35 14.00
C GLY A 277 17.70 -8.39 14.83
N LEU A 278 16.61 -7.70 14.41
CA LEU A 278 15.33 -7.82 15.11
C LEU A 278 14.61 -9.13 14.74
N GLU A 279 13.97 -9.73 15.73
CA GLU A 279 13.19 -10.96 15.58
C GLU A 279 11.96 -10.75 14.68
N LYS A 280 11.75 -11.65 13.71
CA LYS A 280 10.65 -11.56 12.74
C LYS A 280 9.26 -11.50 13.39
N SER A 281 9.08 -12.14 14.53
CA SER A 281 7.83 -12.13 15.30
C SER A 281 7.44 -10.75 15.81
N MET A 282 8.39 -9.83 15.94
CA MET A 282 8.16 -8.45 16.37
C MET A 282 7.89 -7.48 15.21
N LEU A 283 7.99 -7.96 13.97
CA LEU A 283 8.03 -7.13 12.75
C LEU A 283 6.78 -7.29 11.87
N ARG A 284 5.76 -7.95 12.40
CA ARG A 284 4.43 -8.06 11.80
C ARG A 284 3.39 -7.62 12.81
N HIS A 285 2.43 -6.82 12.36
CA HIS A 285 1.26 -6.53 13.16
C HIS A 285 0.39 -7.79 13.23
N LYS A 286 -0.28 -7.99 14.38
CA LYS A 286 -1.17 -9.13 14.61
C LYS A 286 -2.30 -9.26 13.57
N SER A 287 -2.67 -8.17 12.89
CA SER A 287 -3.70 -8.19 11.84
C SER A 287 -3.25 -8.79 10.52
N GLU A 288 -1.96 -9.02 10.32
CA GLU A 288 -1.43 -9.79 9.20
C GLU A 288 -1.54 -11.29 9.47
N ASN A 289 -2.70 -11.71 9.97
CA ASN A 289 -3.02 -13.08 10.32
C ASN A 289 -4.52 -13.29 10.14
N ILE A 290 -4.88 -14.32 9.37
CA ILE A 290 -6.27 -14.58 9.00
C ILE A 290 -7.12 -15.02 10.20
N GLU A 291 -6.55 -15.81 11.13
CA GLU A 291 -7.28 -16.24 12.32
C GLU A 291 -7.58 -15.07 13.28
N PHE A 292 -6.66 -14.09 13.36
CA PHE A 292 -6.89 -12.85 14.09
C PHE A 292 -8.02 -12.04 13.46
N LEU A 293 -7.99 -11.88 12.13
CA LEU A 293 -9.04 -11.15 11.42
C LEU A 293 -10.40 -11.84 11.56
N ASP A 294 -10.45 -13.17 11.47
CA ASP A 294 -11.68 -13.94 11.69
C ASP A 294 -12.33 -13.62 13.04
N LYS A 295 -11.54 -13.66 14.13
CA LYS A 295 -12.02 -13.29 15.47
C LYS A 295 -12.49 -11.85 15.52
N ARG A 296 -11.78 -10.94 14.86
CA ARG A 296 -12.12 -9.51 14.85
C ARG A 296 -13.43 -9.23 14.10
N PHE A 297 -13.72 -9.95 13.03
CA PHE A 297 -15.03 -9.90 12.35
C PHE A 297 -16.18 -10.33 13.28
N GLU A 298 -15.95 -11.35 14.12
CA GLU A 298 -16.91 -11.80 15.15
C GLU A 298 -17.10 -10.76 16.26
N GLU A 299 -16.01 -10.21 16.79
CA GLU A 299 -16.02 -9.18 17.84
C GLU A 299 -16.77 -7.92 17.41
N TYR A 300 -16.61 -7.50 16.16
CA TYR A 300 -17.31 -6.33 15.60
C TYR A 300 -18.76 -6.65 15.22
N GLN A 301 -19.16 -7.92 15.26
CA GLN A 301 -20.49 -8.38 14.87
C GLN A 301 -20.86 -7.94 13.45
N VAL A 302 -19.91 -8.09 12.52
CA VAL A 302 -20.09 -7.62 11.13
C VAL A 302 -21.20 -8.38 10.41
N PHE A 303 -21.26 -9.69 10.60
CA PHE A 303 -22.27 -10.54 9.98
C PHE A 303 -23.38 -10.84 10.99
N ILE A 304 -24.61 -10.52 10.61
CA ILE A 304 -25.78 -10.79 11.45
C ILE A 304 -26.15 -12.25 11.20
N LYS A 305 -26.03 -13.07 12.25
CA LYS A 305 -26.51 -14.45 12.22
C LYS A 305 -28.05 -14.41 12.27
N GLN A 306 -28.70 -14.98 11.25
CA GLN A 306 -30.14 -15.24 11.26
C GLN A 306 -30.48 -16.30 12.31
#